data_AF-A0ABD3XVS0-F1
#
_entry.id   AF-A0ABD3XVS0-F1
#
_cell.length_a   1.000
_cell.length_b   1.000
_cell.length_c   1.000
_cell.angle_alpha   90.00
_cell.angle_beta   90.00
_cell.angle_gamma   90.00
#
_symmetry.space_group_name_H-M   'P 1'
#
loop_
_entity.id
_entity.type
_entity.pdbx_description
1 polymer ?
#
loop_
_entity_poly.entity_id
_entity_poly.type
_entity_poly.pdbx_seq_one_letter_code
_entity_poly.pdbx_strand_id
1 'polypeptide(L)'
;MFTFLAALRDDTDRYINTDNLTEDRIRHLLSSETDLKVYISDNPPEACIKILLSQASKQNRKESMKIILHCIVQRFTARFSEKQVRIWPGEEVIGSVNVQTVLVCFYSGSVDISFKSFYDLKVIYRDYYTTDKESSLAREHERNINDLTSEHCDLINEAITINGKSLFAKHSNLEAVSSSGILSSKSRGLVQEPCVILYCRVKGIIPFGEMPFPKRLKVNEEATIAVDVREGYFSYYADSRNKDQKNVLHHENMQLMESLKMGLSIGSAGSLQSGTIGPFVQINSDRIGFLTCAHVVYCQSELIYLANIAQTDPIAKEIVQPPDNHYYASHYQSNHRLCGKVLHAMFCGDWSPSSTQAFGIDAAVIEITSRFPNAGAFVPIHQSQLDDAGFSLDQPPKFDTGHMILHPINWRLQRAVIKIGSETGLTRGLLRLTNGMVKYSKLTGTQASIDHDRPEPIEIIMHGLMEISGSCNSNPFCSHGDSGAGVFIVADDDNTNKLICLGLLNGTITDGISTAMPIDMILTALHRGDGLQLKLKDF
;
A
#
# COMPACT_ATOMS: atom_id res chain seq x y z
N MET A 1 12.43 -9.94 12.33
CA MET A 1 12.32 -11.26 11.66
C MET A 1 13.36 -12.29 12.15
N PHE A 2 14.52 -11.89 12.68
CA PHE A 2 15.50 -12.83 13.29
C PHE A 2 15.36 -13.04 14.82
N THR A 3 14.59 -12.21 15.53
CA THR A 3 14.57 -12.20 17.00
C THR A 3 13.59 -13.18 17.64
N PHE A 4 12.60 -13.70 16.89
CA PHE A 4 11.61 -14.65 17.44
C PHE A 4 12.12 -16.10 17.44
N LEU A 5 13.06 -16.44 16.55
CA LEU A 5 13.67 -17.78 16.49
C LEU A 5 14.85 -17.95 17.46
N ALA A 6 15.49 -16.86 17.90
CA ALA A 6 16.60 -16.93 18.85
C ALA A 6 16.13 -17.25 20.28
N ALA A 7 14.92 -16.83 20.66
CA ALA A 7 14.37 -17.06 22.00
C ALA A 7 13.92 -18.51 22.26
N LEU A 8 13.88 -19.36 21.22
CA LEU A 8 13.56 -20.79 21.33
C LEU A 8 14.82 -21.69 21.38
N ARG A 9 16.02 -21.12 21.28
CA ARG A 9 17.28 -21.88 21.16
C ARG A 9 18.01 -22.13 22.49
N ASP A 10 17.59 -21.52 23.58
CA ASP A 10 18.37 -21.48 24.83
C ASP A 10 17.90 -22.45 25.93
N ASP A 11 16.89 -23.28 25.69
CA ASP A 11 16.58 -24.41 26.57
C ASP A 11 17.06 -25.72 25.95
N THR A 12 18.11 -26.27 26.53
CA THR A 12 18.61 -27.62 26.26
C THR A 12 17.53 -28.65 26.60
N ASP A 13 16.78 -29.15 25.61
CA ASP A 13 16.06 -30.43 25.76
C ASP A 13 15.74 -31.14 24.42
N ARG A 14 16.34 -32.33 24.28
CA ARG A 14 15.93 -33.53 23.51
C ARG A 14 15.19 -33.35 22.17
N TYR A 15 15.87 -33.04 21.07
CA TYR A 15 15.31 -33.27 19.73
C TYR A 15 15.24 -34.78 19.41
N ILE A 16 14.04 -35.34 19.19
CA ILE A 16 13.87 -36.66 18.53
C ILE A 16 13.67 -36.40 17.04
N ASN A 17 14.54 -36.99 16.23
CA ASN A 17 14.39 -36.98 14.77
C ASN A 17 13.10 -37.73 14.39
N THR A 18 12.13 -37.02 13.81
CA THR A 18 10.83 -37.57 13.38
C THR A 18 10.90 -38.39 12.10
N ASP A 19 12.02 -38.38 11.38
CA ASP A 19 12.16 -39.06 10.09
C ASP A 19 12.09 -40.59 10.20
N ASN A 20 12.25 -41.14 11.41
CA ASN A 20 12.27 -42.59 11.69
C ASN A 20 11.20 -43.05 12.70
N LEU A 21 10.22 -42.22 13.05
CA LEU A 21 9.19 -42.59 14.04
C LEU A 21 8.01 -43.32 13.36
N THR A 22 7.62 -44.46 13.92
CA THR A 22 6.39 -45.15 13.52
C THR A 22 5.16 -44.44 14.08
N GLU A 23 4.01 -44.64 13.43
CA GLU A 23 2.72 -44.03 13.81
C GLU A 23 2.36 -44.26 15.29
N ASP A 24 2.55 -45.49 15.77
CA ASP A 24 2.26 -45.87 17.15
C ASP A 24 3.20 -45.21 18.17
N ARG A 25 4.47 -44.99 17.78
CA ARG A 25 5.45 -44.31 18.63
C ARG A 25 5.09 -42.83 18.80
N ILE A 26 4.61 -42.19 17.74
CA ILE A 26 4.14 -40.80 17.75
C ILE A 26 2.90 -40.68 18.64
N ARG A 27 1.91 -41.56 18.45
CA ARG A 27 0.69 -41.60 19.30
C ARG A 27 1.04 -41.80 20.78
N HIS A 28 1.99 -42.68 21.09
CA HIS A 28 2.45 -42.91 22.45
C HIS A 28 3.14 -41.67 23.05
N LEU A 29 4.07 -41.03 22.33
CA LEU A 29 4.77 -39.83 22.81
C LEU A 29 3.84 -38.63 23.05
N LEU A 30 2.73 -38.57 22.31
CA LEU A 30 1.73 -37.50 22.43
C LEU A 30 0.64 -37.81 23.46
N SER A 31 0.58 -39.06 23.95
CA SER A 31 -0.29 -39.47 25.06
C SER A 31 0.34 -39.26 26.44
N SER A 32 1.67 -39.17 26.51
CA SER A 32 2.36 -38.70 27.72
C SER A 32 2.22 -37.18 27.84
N GLU A 33 1.97 -36.67 29.05
CA GLU A 33 1.84 -35.23 29.36
C GLU A 33 3.09 -34.38 29.06
N THR A 34 4.09 -34.94 28.39
CA THR A 34 5.28 -34.25 27.91
C THR A 34 4.93 -33.12 26.95
N ASP A 35 5.56 -31.96 27.17
CA ASP A 35 5.31 -30.71 26.46
C ASP A 35 5.58 -30.89 24.96
N LEU A 36 4.58 -30.58 24.12
CA LEU A 36 4.61 -30.83 22.67
C LEU A 36 5.63 -29.95 21.92
N LYS A 37 6.30 -29.05 22.64
CA LYS A 37 7.33 -28.12 22.12
C LYS A 37 8.53 -28.82 21.47
N VAL A 38 8.70 -30.11 21.74
CA VAL A 38 10.01 -30.76 21.58
C VAL A 38 10.20 -31.52 20.24
N TYR A 39 9.17 -31.72 19.39
CA TYR A 39 9.25 -32.78 18.37
C TYR A 39 8.64 -32.48 16.99
N ILE A 40 9.04 -31.39 16.34
CA ILE A 40 8.68 -31.16 14.93
C ILE A 40 9.96 -30.80 14.18
N SER A 41 10.48 -31.72 13.34
CA SER A 41 11.55 -31.36 12.39
C SER A 41 11.04 -30.29 11.43
N ASP A 42 11.93 -29.55 10.75
CA ASP A 42 11.53 -28.50 9.82
C ASP A 42 10.61 -29.00 8.68
N ASN A 43 10.55 -30.33 8.45
CA ASN A 43 9.70 -30.93 7.42
C ASN A 43 9.18 -32.33 7.82
N PRO A 44 8.27 -32.43 8.81
CA PRO A 44 7.86 -33.71 9.38
C PRO A 44 7.04 -34.54 8.38
N PRO A 45 7.15 -35.87 8.30
CA PRO A 45 6.37 -36.68 7.36
C PRO A 45 4.86 -36.39 7.37
N GLU A 46 4.17 -36.53 6.22
CA GLU A 46 2.73 -36.20 6.09
C GLU A 46 1.85 -36.90 7.14
N ALA A 47 2.11 -38.18 7.42
CA ALA A 47 1.39 -38.95 8.43
C ALA A 47 1.54 -38.34 9.83
N CYS A 48 2.73 -37.83 10.17
CA CYS A 48 3.01 -37.19 11.46
C CYS A 48 2.17 -35.92 11.63
N ILE A 49 2.08 -35.08 10.60
CA ILE A 49 1.28 -33.85 10.63
C ILE A 49 -0.20 -34.15 10.92
N LYS A 50 -0.78 -35.18 10.28
CA LYS A 50 -2.19 -35.55 10.49
C LYS A 50 -2.47 -35.99 11.94
N ILE A 51 -1.56 -36.77 12.53
CA ILE A 51 -1.68 -37.24 13.93
C ILE A 51 -1.54 -36.08 14.89
N LEU A 52 -0.50 -35.26 14.70
CA LEU A 52 -0.22 -34.08 15.52
C LEU A 52 -1.39 -33.09 15.49
N LEU A 53 -1.94 -32.83 14.30
CA LEU A 53 -3.10 -31.96 14.11
C LEU A 53 -4.33 -32.49 14.88
N SER A 54 -4.62 -33.79 14.74
CA SER A 54 -5.75 -34.44 15.43
C SER A 54 -5.62 -34.35 16.95
N GLN A 55 -4.41 -34.60 17.49
CA GLN A 55 -4.19 -34.58 18.94
C GLN A 55 -4.13 -33.15 19.50
N ALA A 56 -3.47 -32.22 18.82
CA ALA A 56 -3.45 -30.81 19.23
C ALA A 56 -4.86 -30.21 19.26
N SER A 57 -5.72 -30.58 18.29
CA SER A 57 -7.12 -30.15 18.24
C SER A 57 -7.92 -30.72 19.42
N LYS A 58 -7.80 -32.03 19.70
CA LYS A 58 -8.49 -32.69 20.82
C LYS A 58 -8.08 -32.14 22.19
N GLN A 59 -6.82 -31.77 22.36
CA GLN A 59 -6.27 -31.26 23.62
C GLN A 59 -6.30 -29.73 23.74
N ASN A 60 -6.84 -29.03 22.74
CA ASN A 60 -6.90 -27.56 22.68
C ASN A 60 -5.52 -26.87 22.89
N ARG A 61 -4.44 -27.48 22.39
CA ARG A 61 -3.06 -26.98 22.54
C ARG A 61 -2.75 -25.93 21.47
N LYS A 62 -3.15 -24.67 21.69
CA LYS A 62 -3.01 -23.56 20.71
C LYS A 62 -1.58 -23.35 20.20
N GLU A 63 -0.57 -23.42 21.07
CA GLU A 63 0.82 -23.18 20.65
C GLU A 63 1.34 -24.30 19.74
N SER A 64 1.03 -25.56 20.07
CA SER A 64 1.37 -26.70 19.22
C SER A 64 0.66 -26.61 17.86
N MET A 65 -0.62 -26.21 17.88
CA MET A 65 -1.42 -26.01 16.68
C MET A 65 -0.80 -24.97 15.76
N LYS A 66 -0.27 -23.87 16.32
CA LYS A 66 0.41 -22.81 15.56
C LYS A 66 1.61 -23.33 14.77
N ILE A 67 2.44 -24.17 15.40
CA ILE A 67 3.61 -24.78 14.75
C ILE A 67 3.17 -25.73 13.63
N ILE A 68 2.18 -26.60 13.91
CA ILE A 68 1.65 -27.55 12.93
C ILE A 68 1.05 -26.81 11.71
N LEU A 69 0.25 -25.77 11.96
CA LEU A 69 -0.35 -24.95 10.91
C LEU A 69 0.72 -24.23 10.07
N HIS A 70 1.82 -23.79 10.68
CA HIS A 70 2.95 -23.21 9.95
C HIS A 70 3.55 -24.20 8.96
N CYS A 71 3.82 -25.45 9.38
CA CYS A 71 4.31 -26.50 8.48
C CYS A 71 3.31 -26.81 7.35
N ILE A 72 2.01 -26.86 7.66
CA ILE A 72 0.95 -27.07 6.68
C ILE A 72 0.93 -25.93 5.65
N VAL A 73 1.01 -24.67 6.09
CA VAL A 73 1.08 -23.49 5.20
C VAL A 73 2.31 -23.57 4.30
N GLN A 74 3.50 -23.84 4.84
CA GLN A 74 4.73 -23.98 4.04
C GLN A 74 4.58 -25.06 2.96
N ARG A 75 4.01 -26.22 3.29
CA ARG A 75 3.76 -27.30 2.33
C ARG A 75 2.73 -26.95 1.29
N PHE A 76 1.67 -26.25 1.67
CA PHE A 76 0.68 -25.76 0.72
C PHE A 76 1.37 -24.80 -0.26
N THR A 77 2.07 -23.78 0.25
CA THR A 77 2.79 -22.80 -0.57
C THR A 77 3.82 -23.46 -1.48
N ALA A 78 4.58 -24.44 -1.00
CA ALA A 78 5.54 -25.17 -1.83
C ALA A 78 4.86 -25.98 -2.95
N ARG A 79 3.74 -26.64 -2.63
CA ARG A 79 2.97 -27.45 -3.60
C ARG A 79 2.31 -26.60 -4.69
N PHE A 80 1.94 -25.37 -4.36
CA PHE A 80 1.22 -24.46 -5.25
C PHE A 80 2.04 -23.19 -5.56
N SER A 81 3.37 -23.28 -5.49
CA SER A 81 4.29 -22.16 -5.69
C SER A 81 4.12 -21.51 -7.05
N GLU A 82 3.85 -22.32 -8.08
CA GLU A 82 3.57 -21.88 -9.45
C GLU A 82 2.23 -21.12 -9.60
N LYS A 83 1.30 -21.32 -8.66
CA LYS A 83 -0.06 -20.74 -8.70
C LYS A 83 -0.21 -19.47 -7.86
N GLN A 84 0.89 -18.94 -7.30
CA GLN A 84 0.97 -17.67 -6.55
C GLN A 84 -0.10 -17.47 -5.46
N VAL A 85 -0.57 -18.56 -4.86
CA VAL A 85 -1.58 -18.54 -3.80
C VAL A 85 -0.99 -18.08 -2.47
N ARG A 86 -1.77 -17.33 -1.68
CA ARG A 86 -1.43 -16.99 -0.29
C ARG A 86 -2.34 -17.77 0.65
N ILE A 87 -1.74 -18.50 1.60
CA ILE A 87 -2.49 -19.32 2.56
C ILE A 87 -2.30 -18.82 3.96
N TRP A 88 -3.42 -18.60 4.64
CA TRP A 88 -3.47 -18.20 6.03
C TRP A 88 -4.28 -19.19 6.86
N PRO A 89 -3.75 -19.66 8.00
CA PRO A 89 -4.55 -20.43 8.93
C PRO A 89 -5.49 -19.49 9.69
N GLY A 90 -6.72 -19.95 9.91
CA GLY A 90 -7.73 -19.18 10.60
C GLY A 90 -8.74 -20.04 11.33
N GLU A 91 -9.68 -19.35 11.93
CA GLU A 91 -10.78 -19.88 12.73
C GLU A 91 -12.09 -19.34 12.13
N GLU A 92 -12.88 -20.24 11.53
CA GLU A 92 -14.22 -19.93 11.03
C GLU A 92 -15.23 -20.05 12.17
N VAL A 93 -15.99 -18.98 12.40
CA VAL A 93 -17.03 -18.97 13.42
C VAL A 93 -18.31 -19.59 12.86
N ILE A 94 -18.68 -20.76 13.37
CA ILE A 94 -19.88 -21.51 12.98
C ILE A 94 -20.94 -21.32 14.07
N GLY A 95 -21.86 -20.38 13.85
CA GLY A 95 -22.88 -20.03 14.85
C GLY A 95 -22.33 -19.14 15.97
N SER A 96 -22.81 -19.32 17.21
CA SER A 96 -22.45 -18.44 18.34
C SER A 96 -21.28 -18.94 19.19
N VAL A 97 -20.89 -20.22 19.09
CA VAL A 97 -19.92 -20.83 20.02
C VAL A 97 -18.92 -21.76 19.34
N ASN A 98 -19.25 -22.34 18.19
CA ASN A 98 -18.36 -23.30 17.54
C ASN A 98 -17.38 -22.59 16.63
N VAL A 99 -16.12 -23.00 16.73
CA VAL A 99 -15.04 -22.48 15.90
C VAL A 99 -14.37 -23.66 15.22
N GLN A 100 -14.17 -23.57 13.91
CA GLN A 100 -13.45 -24.58 13.13
C GLN A 100 -12.13 -23.99 12.63
N THR A 101 -11.02 -24.72 12.82
CA THR A 101 -9.76 -24.36 12.19
C THR A 101 -9.84 -24.62 10.69
N VAL A 102 -9.49 -23.61 9.91
CA VAL A 102 -9.56 -23.61 8.45
C VAL A 102 -8.28 -23.07 7.84
N LEU A 103 -8.06 -23.36 6.56
CA LEU A 103 -7.06 -22.70 5.74
C LEU A 103 -7.76 -21.76 4.78
N VAL A 104 -7.48 -20.47 4.87
CA VAL A 104 -7.94 -19.49 3.89
C VAL A 104 -6.91 -19.45 2.77
N CYS A 105 -7.31 -19.92 1.60
CA CYS A 105 -6.55 -19.80 0.37
C CYS A 105 -7.01 -18.54 -0.35
N PHE A 106 -6.19 -17.49 -0.26
CA PHE A 106 -6.31 -16.34 -1.12
C PHE A 106 -5.76 -16.70 -2.49
N TYR A 107 -6.61 -16.52 -3.47
CA TYR A 107 -6.30 -16.64 -4.87
C TYR A 107 -6.90 -15.44 -5.56
N SER A 108 -6.75 -15.40 -6.86
CA SER A 108 -7.34 -14.39 -7.71
C SER A 108 -7.70 -15.09 -9.02
N GLY A 109 -8.55 -14.48 -9.85
CA GLY A 109 -8.95 -15.09 -11.11
C GLY A 109 -9.53 -16.50 -10.98
N SER A 110 -9.36 -17.33 -12.02
CA SER A 110 -9.88 -18.70 -12.08
C SER A 110 -8.79 -19.70 -11.73
N VAL A 111 -8.64 -20.00 -10.45
CA VAL A 111 -7.70 -21.04 -10.02
C VAL A 111 -8.41 -22.39 -10.02
N ASP A 112 -7.95 -23.30 -10.89
CA ASP A 112 -8.35 -24.71 -10.90
C ASP A 112 -7.64 -25.47 -9.75
N ILE A 113 -7.92 -25.04 -8.53
CA ILE A 113 -7.55 -25.69 -7.28
C ILE A 113 -8.82 -25.70 -6.44
N SER A 114 -9.62 -26.76 -6.53
CA SER A 114 -10.78 -26.92 -5.63
C SER A 114 -10.60 -28.17 -4.77
N PHE A 115 -9.70 -28.12 -3.80
CA PHE A 115 -9.66 -29.14 -2.74
C PHE A 115 -10.60 -28.71 -1.63
N LYS A 116 -11.52 -29.59 -1.22
CA LYS A 116 -12.41 -29.29 -0.08
C LYS A 116 -11.63 -29.21 1.24
N SER A 117 -10.52 -29.93 1.34
CA SER A 117 -9.65 -29.95 2.51
C SER A 117 -8.18 -30.18 2.16
N PHE A 118 -7.30 -29.78 3.08
CA PHE A 118 -5.85 -30.05 3.03
C PHE A 118 -5.40 -30.44 4.44
N TYR A 119 -4.83 -31.64 4.61
CA TYR A 119 -4.61 -32.24 5.94
C TYR A 119 -5.88 -32.24 6.81
N ASP A 120 -7.02 -32.59 6.24
CA ASP A 120 -8.34 -32.61 6.89
C ASP A 120 -8.86 -31.23 7.40
N LEU A 121 -8.10 -30.16 7.19
CA LEU A 121 -8.56 -28.80 7.39
C LEU A 121 -9.39 -28.36 6.20
N LYS A 122 -10.57 -27.79 6.44
CA LYS A 122 -11.38 -27.16 5.40
C LYS A 122 -10.56 -26.04 4.74
N VAL A 123 -10.51 -26.04 3.41
CA VAL A 123 -9.90 -24.94 2.65
C VAL A 123 -11.01 -24.01 2.18
N ILE A 124 -10.90 -22.74 2.58
CA ILE A 124 -11.80 -21.68 2.18
C ILE A 124 -11.10 -20.85 1.12
N TYR A 125 -11.65 -20.86 -0.08
CA TYR A 125 -11.16 -20.05 -1.18
C TYR A 125 -11.77 -18.65 -1.11
N ARG A 126 -10.91 -17.64 -1.18
CA ARG A 126 -11.29 -16.24 -1.25
C ARG A 126 -10.55 -15.56 -2.38
N ASP A 127 -11.30 -14.95 -3.29
CA ASP A 127 -10.72 -14.06 -4.27
C ASP A 127 -10.34 -12.77 -3.54
N TYR A 128 -9.06 -12.39 -3.62
CA TYR A 128 -8.48 -11.24 -2.94
C TYR A 128 -9.21 -9.92 -3.27
N TYR A 129 -9.95 -9.87 -4.39
CA TYR A 129 -10.57 -8.65 -4.89
C TYR A 129 -12.10 -8.68 -4.92
N THR A 130 -12.72 -9.81 -4.59
CA THR A 130 -14.18 -9.85 -4.48
C THR A 130 -14.64 -8.99 -3.31
N THR A 131 -15.45 -7.97 -3.60
CA THR A 131 -16.20 -7.25 -2.57
C THR A 131 -17.45 -8.06 -2.24
N ASP A 132 -17.78 -8.22 -0.97
CA ASP A 132 -19.03 -8.87 -0.62
C ASP A 132 -20.24 -8.03 -1.08
N LYS A 133 -21.37 -8.71 -1.36
CA LYS A 133 -22.59 -8.03 -1.82
C LYS A 133 -23.11 -7.02 -0.79
N GLU A 134 -22.93 -7.34 0.49
CA GLU A 134 -23.33 -6.51 1.62
C GLU A 134 -22.61 -5.16 1.60
N SER A 135 -21.27 -5.15 1.48
CA SER A 135 -20.47 -3.93 1.38
C SER A 135 -20.79 -3.16 0.11
N SER A 136 -21.08 -3.85 -1.00
CA SER A 136 -21.48 -3.21 -2.26
C SER A 136 -22.81 -2.45 -2.12
N LEU A 137 -23.80 -3.05 -1.46
CA LEU A 137 -25.10 -2.43 -1.18
C LEU A 137 -24.97 -1.26 -0.18
N ALA A 138 -24.18 -1.44 0.88
CA ALA A 138 -23.92 -0.36 1.84
C ALA A 138 -23.30 0.85 1.15
N ARG A 139 -22.33 0.63 0.25
CA ARG A 139 -21.70 1.70 -0.55
C ARG A 139 -22.67 2.41 -1.47
N GLU A 140 -23.57 1.68 -2.13
CA GLU A 140 -24.60 2.30 -2.97
C GLU A 140 -25.52 3.19 -2.15
N HIS A 141 -25.85 2.77 -0.93
CA HIS A 141 -26.68 3.55 -0.02
C HIS A 141 -25.96 4.81 0.49
N GLU A 142 -24.68 4.69 0.87
CA GLU A 142 -23.82 5.81 1.28
C GLU A 142 -23.70 6.89 0.19
N ARG A 143 -23.72 6.53 -1.10
CA ARG A 143 -23.68 7.51 -2.21
C ARG A 143 -24.94 8.38 -2.29
N ASN A 144 -26.07 7.87 -1.83
CA ASN A 144 -27.36 8.51 -1.96
C ASN A 144 -27.72 9.35 -0.75
N ILE A 145 -26.86 9.36 0.27
CA ILE A 145 -27.17 9.79 1.62
C ILE A 145 -26.01 10.64 2.17
N ASN A 146 -26.26 11.91 2.48
CA ASN A 146 -25.29 12.82 3.12
C ASN A 146 -25.55 12.86 4.64
N ASP A 147 -24.96 11.94 5.41
CA ASP A 147 -25.48 11.63 6.76
C ASP A 147 -24.53 11.74 7.95
N LEU A 148 -23.25 12.08 7.75
CA LEU A 148 -22.37 12.31 8.89
C LEU A 148 -22.40 13.80 9.27
N THR A 149 -22.94 14.11 10.44
CA THR A 149 -22.78 15.43 11.06
C THR A 149 -21.31 15.59 11.50
N SER A 150 -20.85 16.83 11.68
CA SER A 150 -19.51 17.10 12.23
C SER A 150 -19.28 16.37 13.55
N GLU A 151 -20.30 16.33 14.41
CA GLU A 151 -20.23 15.63 15.71
C GLU A 151 -20.02 14.12 15.53
N HIS A 152 -20.71 13.48 14.58
CA HIS A 152 -20.48 12.07 14.26
C HIS A 152 -19.07 11.84 13.72
N CYS A 153 -18.56 12.73 12.87
CA CYS A 153 -17.18 12.65 12.38
C CYS A 153 -16.19 12.72 13.54
N ASP A 154 -16.36 13.67 14.46
CA ASP A 154 -15.46 13.85 15.61
C ASP A 154 -15.44 12.61 16.52
N LEU A 155 -16.61 12.03 16.84
CA LEU A 155 -16.72 10.80 17.63
C LEU A 155 -16.02 9.61 16.95
N ILE A 156 -16.20 9.46 15.64
CA ILE A 156 -15.54 8.41 14.87
C ILE A 156 -14.02 8.61 14.86
N ASN A 157 -13.55 9.83 14.61
CA ASN A 157 -12.13 10.19 14.58
C ASN A 157 -11.46 9.92 15.93
N GLU A 158 -12.13 10.26 17.04
CA GLU A 158 -11.63 10.00 18.38
C GLU A 158 -11.53 8.50 18.67
N ALA A 159 -12.55 7.71 18.31
CA ALA A 159 -12.49 6.25 18.43
C ALA A 159 -11.33 5.66 17.61
N ILE A 160 -11.14 6.15 16.39
CA ILE A 160 -10.10 5.71 15.48
C ILE A 160 -8.70 6.09 16.00
N THR A 161 -8.55 7.28 16.56
CA THR A 161 -7.30 7.76 17.17
C THR A 161 -6.90 6.92 18.37
N ILE A 162 -7.84 6.62 19.27
CA ILE A 162 -7.58 5.86 20.50
C ILE A 162 -7.31 4.38 20.21
N ASN A 163 -8.10 3.78 19.32
CA ASN A 163 -8.08 2.33 19.13
C ASN A 163 -7.22 1.89 17.94
N GLY A 164 -7.01 2.76 16.94
CA GLY A 164 -6.44 2.42 15.64
C GLY A 164 -5.12 1.67 15.72
N LYS A 165 -4.14 2.17 16.49
CA LYS A 165 -2.85 1.50 16.66
C LYS A 165 -3.00 0.09 17.25
N SER A 166 -3.86 -0.07 18.26
CA SER A 166 -4.10 -1.39 18.87
C SER A 166 -4.87 -2.32 17.94
N LEU A 167 -5.76 -1.80 17.08
CA LEU A 167 -6.52 -2.61 16.14
C LEU A 167 -5.59 -3.26 15.11
N PHE A 168 -4.76 -2.46 14.44
CA PHE A 168 -3.81 -2.98 13.46
C PHE A 168 -2.79 -3.94 14.08
N ALA A 169 -2.32 -3.66 15.30
CA ALA A 169 -1.38 -4.55 16.00
C ALA A 169 -1.99 -5.91 16.42
N LYS A 170 -3.32 -5.99 16.60
CA LYS A 170 -4.01 -7.20 17.10
C LYS A 170 -4.76 -7.97 16.02
N HIS A 171 -4.93 -7.40 14.84
CA HIS A 171 -5.79 -7.96 13.79
C HIS A 171 -5.10 -7.91 12.42
N SER A 172 -4.40 -8.99 12.03
CA SER A 172 -3.68 -9.06 10.74
C SER A 172 -4.61 -9.13 9.52
N ASN A 173 -5.89 -9.42 9.75
CA ASN A 173 -6.93 -9.40 8.73
C ASN A 173 -7.42 -7.97 8.40
N LEU A 174 -7.05 -6.96 9.19
CA LEU A 174 -7.44 -5.56 9.00
C LEU A 174 -6.57 -4.89 7.92
N GLU A 175 -7.20 -4.26 6.93
CA GLU A 175 -6.52 -3.52 5.87
C GLU A 175 -6.64 -2.00 6.04
N ALA A 176 -7.82 -1.53 6.43
CA ALA A 176 -8.07 -0.11 6.63
C ALA A 176 -9.22 0.13 7.60
N VAL A 177 -9.27 1.38 8.07
CA VAL A 177 -10.34 1.89 8.91
C VAL A 177 -10.92 3.16 8.30
N SER A 178 -12.24 3.29 8.33
CA SER A 178 -13.01 4.39 7.73
C SER A 178 -14.19 4.78 8.62
N SER A 179 -14.82 5.92 8.33
CA SER A 179 -16.11 6.32 8.88
C SER A 179 -17.26 5.91 7.96
N SER A 180 -18.46 5.70 8.53
CA SER A 180 -19.72 5.71 7.80
C SER A 180 -20.90 6.08 8.69
N GLY A 181 -21.91 6.69 8.10
CA GLY A 181 -23.23 6.91 8.74
C GLY A 181 -24.15 5.70 8.65
N ILE A 182 -23.72 4.60 8.02
CA ILE A 182 -24.53 3.41 7.78
C ILE A 182 -23.82 2.18 8.34
N LEU A 183 -24.48 1.54 9.30
CA LEU A 183 -24.09 0.25 9.85
C LEU A 183 -24.74 -0.87 9.04
N SER A 184 -23.92 -1.73 8.44
CA SER A 184 -24.42 -2.96 7.84
C SER A 184 -24.58 -4.08 8.87
N SER A 185 -25.78 -4.64 8.96
CA SER A 185 -26.10 -5.71 9.90
C SER A 185 -26.83 -6.86 9.21
N LYS A 186 -26.30 -8.08 9.34
CA LYS A 186 -26.97 -9.30 8.83
C LYS A 186 -28.41 -9.47 9.34
N SER A 187 -28.73 -9.02 10.56
CA SER A 187 -30.06 -9.17 11.14
C SER A 187 -30.97 -7.97 10.91
N ARG A 188 -30.43 -6.78 10.66
CA ARG A 188 -31.19 -5.52 10.55
C ARG A 188 -31.12 -4.87 9.17
N GLY A 189 -30.36 -5.42 8.23
CA GLY A 189 -30.07 -4.78 6.96
C GLY A 189 -29.15 -3.57 7.14
N LEU A 190 -29.32 -2.55 6.29
CA LEU A 190 -28.61 -1.28 6.40
C LEU A 190 -29.35 -0.37 7.39
N VAL A 191 -28.64 0.11 8.40
CA VAL A 191 -29.18 1.00 9.43
C VAL A 191 -28.41 2.31 9.41
N GLN A 192 -29.11 3.45 9.43
CA GLN A 192 -28.52 4.78 9.54
C GLN A 192 -28.02 5.00 10.98
N GLU A 193 -26.82 4.52 11.27
CA GLU A 193 -26.12 4.61 12.56
C GLU A 193 -24.64 4.92 12.30
N PRO A 194 -24.09 6.00 12.86
CA PRO A 194 -22.67 6.31 12.77
C PRO A 194 -21.80 5.18 13.31
N CYS A 195 -20.84 4.74 12.51
CA CYS A 195 -19.99 3.62 12.84
C CYS A 195 -18.58 3.76 12.27
N VAL A 196 -17.66 3.00 12.89
CA VAL A 196 -16.32 2.77 12.36
C VAL A 196 -16.36 1.55 11.46
N ILE A 197 -15.97 1.71 10.20
CA ILE A 197 -15.80 0.59 9.28
C ILE A 197 -14.40 0.01 9.44
N LEU A 198 -14.33 -1.29 9.69
CA LEU A 198 -13.11 -2.10 9.58
C LEU A 198 -13.16 -2.87 8.26
N TYR A 199 -12.31 -2.48 7.31
CA TYR A 199 -12.12 -3.22 6.07
C TYR A 199 -11.16 -4.37 6.32
N CYS A 200 -11.62 -5.58 6.09
CA CYS A 200 -10.83 -6.79 6.29
C CYS A 200 -10.69 -7.61 5.00
N ARG A 201 -9.66 -8.46 4.96
CA ARG A 201 -9.44 -9.33 3.80
C ARG A 201 -10.52 -10.40 3.68
N VAL A 202 -10.97 -10.96 4.82
CA VAL A 202 -12.01 -11.99 4.86
C VAL A 202 -12.91 -11.82 6.07
N LYS A 203 -14.21 -11.61 5.86
CA LYS A 203 -15.19 -11.49 6.94
C LYS A 203 -15.59 -12.88 7.45
N GLY A 204 -15.75 -12.99 8.76
CA GLY A 204 -16.16 -14.22 9.44
C GLY A 204 -15.04 -15.23 9.71
N ILE A 205 -13.81 -14.92 9.29
CA ILE A 205 -12.61 -15.68 9.66
C ILE A 205 -11.72 -14.85 10.58
N ILE A 206 -11.30 -15.45 11.69
CA ILE A 206 -10.35 -14.87 12.62
C ILE A 206 -8.99 -15.52 12.33
N PRO A 207 -7.92 -14.77 12.02
CA PRO A 207 -6.61 -15.38 11.85
C PRO A 207 -6.20 -16.17 13.11
N PHE A 208 -5.51 -17.29 12.91
CA PHE A 208 -5.24 -18.21 14.00
C PHE A 208 -4.42 -17.54 15.12
N GLY A 209 -4.95 -17.56 16.34
CA GLY A 209 -4.32 -16.94 17.51
C GLY A 209 -4.72 -15.48 17.75
N GLU A 210 -5.57 -14.89 16.90
CA GLU A 210 -6.12 -13.55 17.08
C GLU A 210 -7.50 -13.56 17.75
N MET A 211 -7.99 -12.38 18.10
CA MET A 211 -9.33 -12.16 18.63
C MET A 211 -10.27 -11.69 17.53
N PRO A 212 -11.60 -11.93 17.64
CA PRO A 212 -12.57 -11.31 16.76
C PRO A 212 -12.45 -9.78 16.80
N PHE A 213 -12.81 -9.12 15.69
CA PHE A 213 -12.96 -7.67 15.69
C PHE A 213 -13.97 -7.23 16.77
N PRO A 214 -13.69 -6.11 17.46
CA PRO A 214 -14.61 -5.58 18.45
C PRO A 214 -15.91 -5.13 17.77
N LYS A 215 -17.04 -5.33 18.43
CA LYS A 215 -18.35 -4.84 17.94
C LYS A 215 -18.56 -3.34 18.18
N ARG A 216 -17.79 -2.77 19.11
CA ARG A 216 -17.81 -1.35 19.46
C ARG A 216 -16.41 -0.89 19.83
N LEU A 217 -16.07 0.36 19.52
CA LEU A 217 -14.80 0.98 19.90
C LEU A 217 -15.02 2.05 20.96
N LYS A 218 -14.04 2.18 21.86
CA LYS A 218 -14.06 3.20 22.91
C LYS A 218 -13.83 4.58 22.28
N VAL A 219 -14.69 5.55 22.58
CA VAL A 219 -14.49 6.96 22.21
C VAL A 219 -13.88 7.68 23.41
N ASN A 220 -14.46 7.53 24.59
CA ASN A 220 -13.91 8.04 25.85
C ASN A 220 -14.34 7.11 27.00
N GLU A 221 -14.23 7.53 28.26
CA GLU A 221 -14.59 6.66 29.39
C GLU A 221 -16.08 6.27 29.43
N GLU A 222 -16.95 7.07 28.83
CA GLU A 222 -18.41 6.93 28.93
C GLU A 222 -19.06 6.52 27.60
N ALA A 223 -18.38 6.72 26.47
CA ALA A 223 -18.94 6.54 25.13
C ALA A 223 -18.23 5.47 24.31
N THR A 224 -19.01 4.75 23.51
CA THR A 224 -18.52 3.79 22.51
C THR A 224 -19.28 3.96 21.20
N ILE A 225 -18.63 3.66 20.08
CA ILE A 225 -19.23 3.71 18.74
C ILE A 225 -19.31 2.32 18.11
N ALA A 226 -20.33 2.09 17.27
CA ALA A 226 -20.50 0.81 16.59
C ALA A 226 -19.37 0.53 15.60
N VAL A 227 -19.09 -0.76 15.38
CA VAL A 227 -18.17 -1.24 14.36
C VAL A 227 -18.91 -2.00 13.29
N ASP A 228 -18.68 -1.61 12.04
CA ASP A 228 -19.08 -2.36 10.86
C ASP A 228 -17.86 -3.08 10.27
N VAL A 229 -17.95 -4.39 10.04
CA VAL A 229 -16.86 -5.17 9.44
C VAL A 229 -17.25 -5.49 8.01
N ARG A 230 -16.43 -5.02 7.06
CA ARG A 230 -16.67 -5.15 5.62
C ARG A 230 -15.57 -5.97 4.96
N GLU A 231 -15.96 -6.88 4.06
CA GLU A 231 -15.02 -7.68 3.28
C GLU A 231 -14.72 -7.02 1.94
N GLY A 232 -13.44 -7.01 1.58
CA GLY A 232 -13.02 -6.82 0.20
C GLY A 232 -12.56 -5.42 -0.17
N TYR A 233 -12.49 -5.22 -1.48
CA TYR A 233 -11.73 -4.17 -2.14
C TYR A 233 -12.30 -2.76 -1.90
N PHE A 234 -11.48 -1.86 -1.37
CA PHE A 234 -11.75 -0.42 -1.28
C PHE A 234 -10.78 0.31 -2.22
N SER A 235 -11.30 1.15 -3.11
CA SER A 235 -10.49 1.89 -4.08
C SER A 235 -9.98 3.17 -3.45
N TYR A 236 -8.68 3.43 -3.59
CA TYR A 236 -7.96 4.56 -2.99
C TYR A 236 -7.88 5.79 -3.88
N TYR A 237 -8.51 5.76 -5.05
CA TYR A 237 -8.42 6.80 -6.07
C TYR A 237 -9.80 7.02 -6.70
N ALA A 238 -9.99 8.23 -7.22
CA ALA A 238 -11.24 8.65 -7.80
C ALA A 238 -11.29 8.01 -9.18
N ASP A 239 -12.17 7.03 -9.40
CA ASP A 239 -12.31 6.49 -10.75
C ASP A 239 -12.90 7.57 -11.67
N SER A 240 -12.01 8.31 -12.32
CA SER A 240 -12.34 9.37 -13.28
C SER A 240 -13.16 8.89 -14.48
N ARG A 241 -13.31 7.55 -14.66
CA ARG A 241 -14.16 6.93 -15.69
C ARG A 241 -15.65 7.11 -15.44
N ASN A 242 -16.06 7.46 -14.22
CA ASN A 242 -17.46 7.79 -13.91
C ASN A 242 -17.59 9.26 -13.52
N LYS A 243 -17.52 10.16 -14.51
CA LYS A 243 -17.83 11.59 -14.32
C LYS A 243 -19.26 11.84 -13.83
N ASP A 244 -20.17 10.89 -14.04
CA ASP A 244 -21.55 10.92 -13.56
C ASP A 244 -21.74 10.36 -12.14
N GLN A 245 -20.70 9.75 -11.54
CA GLN A 245 -20.74 9.39 -10.13
C GLN A 245 -19.97 10.44 -9.33
N LYS A 246 -20.65 11.07 -8.39
CA LYS A 246 -20.06 11.76 -7.23
C LYS A 246 -19.28 10.75 -6.36
N ASN A 247 -18.29 10.06 -6.92
CA ASN A 247 -17.39 9.10 -6.25
C ASN A 247 -16.40 9.79 -5.29
N VAL A 248 -16.55 11.10 -5.13
CA VAL A 248 -15.92 11.99 -4.18
C VAL A 248 -16.03 11.49 -2.73
N LEU A 249 -17.16 10.92 -2.33
CA LEU A 249 -17.46 10.59 -0.93
C LEU A 249 -16.57 9.48 -0.30
N HIS A 250 -15.84 8.69 -1.10
CA HIS A 250 -15.13 7.51 -0.58
C HIS A 250 -13.66 7.75 -0.27
N HIS A 251 -13.06 8.74 -0.93
CA HIS A 251 -11.79 9.31 -0.50
C HIS A 251 -11.92 10.01 0.84
N GLU A 252 -13.06 10.66 1.07
CA GLU A 252 -13.30 11.57 2.20
C GLU A 252 -13.44 10.85 3.54
N ASN A 253 -13.77 9.55 3.56
CA ASN A 253 -14.10 8.83 4.79
C ASN A 253 -13.03 7.84 5.27
N MET A 254 -12.00 7.55 4.47
CA MET A 254 -10.96 6.58 4.86
C MET A 254 -9.88 7.24 5.73
N GLN A 255 -9.81 6.84 7.01
CA GLN A 255 -9.08 7.58 8.04
C GLN A 255 -7.74 6.97 8.43
N LEU A 256 -7.55 5.65 8.31
CA LEU A 256 -6.29 5.01 8.70
C LEU A 256 -5.86 3.86 7.78
N MET A 257 -4.57 3.92 7.40
CA MET A 257 -3.76 2.77 7.03
C MET A 257 -2.57 2.63 7.99
N GLU A 258 -2.15 1.40 8.27
CA GLU A 258 -0.97 1.14 9.09
C GLU A 258 0.35 1.43 8.37
N SER A 259 0.45 1.05 7.09
CA SER A 259 1.65 1.22 6.26
C SER A 259 1.39 2.13 5.06
N LEU A 260 2.40 2.92 4.69
CA LEU A 260 2.39 3.69 3.45
C LEU A 260 2.48 2.75 2.25
N LYS A 261 1.75 3.06 1.18
CA LYS A 261 1.77 2.36 -0.11
C LYS A 261 2.01 3.36 -1.24
N MET A 262 2.62 2.91 -2.33
CA MET A 262 2.78 3.72 -3.54
C MET A 262 1.42 4.04 -4.16
N GLY A 263 1.25 5.26 -4.66
CA GLY A 263 -0.04 5.72 -5.21
C GLY A 263 -0.97 6.39 -4.20
N LEU A 264 -0.60 6.48 -2.91
CA LEU A 264 -1.36 7.28 -1.94
C LEU A 264 -1.18 8.78 -2.17
N SER A 265 -2.23 9.56 -1.89
CA SER A 265 -2.13 11.02 -1.91
C SER A 265 -1.37 11.54 -0.69
N ILE A 266 -0.52 12.55 -0.85
CA ILE A 266 0.23 13.24 0.21
C ILE A 266 0.24 14.74 -0.03
N GLY A 267 0.54 15.49 1.02
CA GLY A 267 0.76 16.92 0.95
C GLY A 267 1.65 17.40 2.11
N SER A 268 2.12 18.63 2.01
CA SER A 268 2.78 19.28 3.15
C SER A 268 1.75 19.68 4.19
N ALA A 269 2.06 19.48 5.47
CA ALA A 269 1.21 19.95 6.56
C ALA A 269 0.95 21.46 6.44
N GLY A 270 -0.31 21.86 6.54
CA GLY A 270 -0.77 23.24 6.36
C GLY A 270 -0.83 23.72 4.90
N SER A 271 -0.59 22.86 3.90
CA SER A 271 -0.63 23.22 2.48
C SER A 271 -1.76 22.52 1.74
N LEU A 272 -2.42 23.27 0.85
CA LEU A 272 -3.46 22.76 -0.04
C LEU A 272 -2.90 21.94 -1.21
N GLN A 273 -1.57 21.95 -1.41
CA GLN A 273 -0.94 21.19 -2.48
C GLN A 273 -0.92 19.70 -2.12
N SER A 274 -1.28 18.88 -3.10
CA SER A 274 -1.21 17.44 -2.98
C SER A 274 -0.58 16.79 -4.21
N GLY A 275 -0.07 15.59 -4.00
CA GLY A 275 0.51 14.74 -5.03
C GLY A 275 0.52 13.30 -4.57
N THR A 276 1.34 12.48 -5.19
CA THR A 276 1.38 11.04 -4.99
C THR A 276 2.67 10.58 -4.31
N ILE A 277 2.57 9.55 -3.45
CA ILE A 277 3.70 8.75 -2.98
C ILE A 277 4.24 7.92 -4.16
N GLY A 278 5.41 8.30 -4.65
CA GLY A 278 6.18 7.58 -5.66
C GLY A 278 7.00 6.43 -5.09
N PRO A 279 8.02 5.95 -5.85
CA PRO A 279 8.83 4.80 -5.46
C PRO A 279 9.48 4.97 -4.08
N PHE A 280 9.50 3.90 -3.30
CA PHE A 280 10.26 3.85 -2.05
C PHE A 280 11.76 3.80 -2.33
N VAL A 281 12.53 4.47 -1.47
CA VAL A 281 13.98 4.52 -1.52
C VAL A 281 14.58 4.07 -0.21
N GLN A 282 15.69 3.37 -0.27
CA GLN A 282 16.60 3.23 0.85
C GLN A 282 17.46 4.50 0.92
N ILE A 283 17.43 5.14 2.08
CA ILE A 283 18.29 6.26 2.43
C ILE A 283 19.45 5.69 3.24
N ASN A 284 20.66 5.86 2.73
CA ASN A 284 21.87 5.23 3.23
C ASN A 284 21.68 3.70 3.35
N SER A 285 22.04 3.09 4.48
CA SER A 285 21.95 1.63 4.69
C SER A 285 20.70 1.17 5.45
N ASP A 286 20.05 2.05 6.22
CA ASP A 286 19.12 1.66 7.29
C ASP A 286 17.80 2.43 7.30
N ARG A 287 17.75 3.62 6.70
CA ARG A 287 16.55 4.47 6.69
C ARG A 287 15.73 4.29 5.41
N ILE A 288 14.42 4.49 5.48
CA ILE A 288 13.51 4.33 4.35
C ILE A 288 12.84 5.67 4.06
N GLY A 289 12.74 5.99 2.78
CA GLY A 289 12.03 7.15 2.27
C GLY A 289 11.13 6.81 1.10
N PHE A 290 10.50 7.83 0.53
CA PHE A 290 9.85 7.75 -0.77
C PHE A 290 10.14 9.01 -1.59
N LEU A 291 10.02 8.88 -2.91
CA LEU A 291 10.14 9.99 -3.85
C LEU A 291 8.77 10.60 -4.16
N THR A 292 8.76 11.91 -4.38
CA THR A 292 7.62 12.66 -4.94
C THR A 292 8.16 13.90 -5.69
N CYS A 293 7.30 14.71 -6.29
CA CYS A 293 7.74 15.96 -6.92
C CYS A 293 8.05 17.05 -5.88
N ALA A 294 9.00 17.93 -6.16
CA ALA A 294 9.27 19.07 -5.28
C ALA A 294 8.08 20.03 -5.25
N HIS A 295 7.37 20.23 -6.37
CA HIS A 295 6.18 21.10 -6.40
C HIS A 295 4.96 20.57 -5.62
N VAL A 296 4.96 19.29 -5.26
CA VAL A 296 3.96 18.70 -4.36
C VAL A 296 4.20 19.15 -2.91
N VAL A 297 5.45 19.47 -2.59
CA VAL A 297 5.91 19.79 -1.23
C VAL A 297 6.03 21.31 -1.03
N TYR A 298 6.51 22.02 -2.05
CA TYR A 298 6.84 23.43 -1.97
C TYR A 298 5.85 24.28 -2.73
N CYS A 299 5.48 25.41 -2.13
CA CYS A 299 4.71 26.42 -2.80
C CYS A 299 5.59 27.13 -3.84
N GLN A 300 4.95 27.87 -4.74
CA GLN A 300 5.62 28.51 -5.85
C GLN A 300 6.79 29.43 -5.47
N SER A 301 6.68 30.20 -4.37
CA SER A 301 7.79 31.05 -3.91
C SER A 301 8.98 30.25 -3.37
N GLU A 302 8.72 29.11 -2.74
CA GLU A 302 9.77 28.21 -2.24
C GLU A 302 10.44 27.46 -3.40
N LEU A 303 9.69 27.09 -4.44
CA LEU A 303 10.27 26.50 -5.67
C LEU A 303 11.19 27.49 -6.39
N ILE A 304 10.82 28.77 -6.44
CA ILE A 304 11.70 29.82 -6.99
C ILE A 304 12.99 29.91 -6.18
N TYR A 305 12.88 29.86 -4.86
CA TYR A 305 14.05 29.85 -3.98
C TYR A 305 14.94 28.63 -4.24
N LEU A 306 14.34 27.43 -4.36
CA LEU A 306 15.06 26.18 -4.68
C LEU A 306 15.73 26.23 -6.07
N ALA A 307 15.10 26.87 -7.05
CA ALA A 307 15.67 27.00 -8.39
C ALA A 307 16.86 27.96 -8.46
N ASN A 308 16.83 29.03 -7.66
CA ASN A 308 17.85 30.07 -7.70
C ASN A 308 19.10 29.75 -6.87
N ILE A 309 19.01 28.78 -5.96
CA ILE A 309 20.12 28.46 -5.06
C ILE A 309 20.50 27.00 -5.27
N ALA A 310 21.57 26.79 -6.05
CA ALA A 310 22.22 25.50 -6.10
C ALA A 310 22.72 25.15 -4.68
N GLN A 311 22.12 24.14 -4.06
CA GLN A 311 22.68 23.39 -2.91
C GLN A 311 22.45 23.95 -1.48
N THR A 312 21.38 24.69 -1.18
CA THR A 312 20.99 24.88 0.24
C THR A 312 20.20 23.69 0.78
N ASP A 313 20.23 23.52 2.11
CA ASP A 313 19.31 22.61 2.79
C ASP A 313 17.88 23.07 2.56
N PRO A 314 17.00 22.22 2.01
CA PRO A 314 15.63 22.59 1.77
C PRO A 314 14.92 22.92 3.08
N ILE A 315 13.92 23.81 3.01
CA ILE A 315 13.08 24.13 4.17
C ILE A 315 12.44 22.84 4.65
N ALA A 316 12.76 22.42 5.87
CA ALA A 316 12.22 21.20 6.45
C ALA A 316 10.70 21.31 6.54
N LYS A 317 10.00 20.39 5.85
CA LYS A 317 8.54 20.28 5.93
C LYS A 317 8.12 18.91 6.41
N GLU A 318 7.02 18.90 7.15
CA GLU A 318 6.33 17.69 7.55
C GLU A 318 5.34 17.29 6.44
N ILE A 319 5.37 16.02 6.06
CA ILE A 319 4.50 15.47 5.04
C ILE A 319 3.44 14.61 5.71
N VAL A 320 2.19 14.83 5.31
CA VAL A 320 1.02 14.16 5.88
C VAL A 320 0.27 13.37 4.81
N GLN A 321 -0.44 12.34 5.28
CA GLN A 321 -1.41 11.59 4.49
C GLN A 321 -2.62 11.29 5.39
N PRO A 322 -3.85 11.60 4.94
CA PRO A 322 -4.17 12.34 3.70
C PRO A 322 -3.64 13.81 3.72
N PRO A 323 -3.56 14.50 2.56
CA PRO A 323 -3.13 15.90 2.47
C PRO A 323 -4.16 16.89 3.05
N ASP A 324 -3.68 18.08 3.44
CA ASP A 324 -4.49 19.21 3.92
C ASP A 324 -5.19 19.94 2.75
N ASN A 325 -5.98 19.27 1.90
CA ASN A 325 -6.71 19.96 0.83
C ASN A 325 -8.14 20.39 1.28
N HIS A 326 -8.69 21.45 0.66
CA HIS A 326 -10.03 21.97 0.98
C HIS A 326 -11.18 20.97 0.75
N TYR A 327 -10.95 19.92 -0.03
CA TYR A 327 -11.91 18.85 -0.27
C TYR A 327 -12.06 17.99 0.99
N TYR A 328 -10.94 17.62 1.63
CA TYR A 328 -10.91 16.87 2.90
C TYR A 328 -11.16 17.74 4.14
N ALA A 329 -10.78 19.03 4.08
CA ALA A 329 -10.77 19.92 5.24
C ALA A 329 -12.15 20.37 5.75
N SER A 330 -13.23 20.13 5.00
CA SER A 330 -14.58 20.55 5.41
C SER A 330 -15.24 19.59 6.41
N HIS A 331 -14.76 18.35 6.54
CA HIS A 331 -15.38 17.33 7.40
C HIS A 331 -14.42 16.57 8.34
N TYR A 332 -13.09 16.65 8.17
CA TYR A 332 -12.14 15.78 8.89
C TYR A 332 -10.76 16.40 9.20
N GLN A 333 -10.73 17.62 9.75
CA GLN A 333 -9.48 18.34 10.08
C GLN A 333 -8.55 17.63 11.09
N SER A 334 -8.98 16.53 11.74
CA SER A 334 -8.22 15.86 12.80
C SER A 334 -7.46 14.58 12.40
N ASN A 335 -7.52 14.14 11.14
CA ASN A 335 -6.98 12.82 10.73
C ASN A 335 -5.68 12.84 9.91
N HIS A 336 -5.06 14.01 9.71
CA HIS A 336 -3.81 14.08 8.96
C HIS A 336 -2.68 13.46 9.78
N ARG A 337 -2.13 12.35 9.29
CA ARG A 337 -1.04 11.64 9.97
C ARG A 337 0.28 11.97 9.33
N LEU A 338 1.27 12.29 10.16
CA LEU A 338 2.65 12.45 9.74
C LEU A 338 3.14 11.18 9.04
N CYS A 339 3.51 11.29 7.77
CA CYS A 339 4.21 10.25 7.01
C CYS A 339 5.71 10.32 7.27
N GLY A 340 6.24 11.54 7.26
CA GLY A 340 7.66 11.76 7.13
C GLY A 340 8.02 13.23 7.06
N LYS A 341 9.31 13.49 6.81
CA LYS A 341 9.86 14.84 6.68
C LYS A 341 10.67 14.94 5.40
N VAL A 342 10.65 16.11 4.77
CA VAL A 342 11.49 16.36 3.60
C VAL A 342 12.95 16.28 4.03
N LEU A 343 13.67 15.33 3.43
CA LEU A 343 15.10 15.16 3.68
C LEU A 343 15.91 15.98 2.66
N HIS A 344 15.52 15.90 1.39
CA HIS A 344 16.13 16.68 0.34
C HIS A 344 15.14 16.95 -0.80
N ALA A 345 15.33 18.03 -1.55
CA ALA A 345 14.51 18.38 -2.70
C ALA A 345 15.32 19.21 -3.70
N MET A 346 15.00 19.05 -4.97
CA MET A 346 15.60 19.79 -6.07
C MET A 346 14.53 20.18 -7.08
N PHE A 347 14.59 21.45 -7.49
CA PHE A 347 13.75 22.02 -8.55
C PHE A 347 14.64 22.83 -9.49
N CYS A 348 15.06 22.24 -10.61
CA CYS A 348 16.06 22.80 -11.53
C CYS A 348 15.73 22.40 -12.96
N GLY A 349 15.84 23.34 -13.91
CA GLY A 349 15.50 23.10 -15.33
C GLY A 349 16.57 22.39 -16.14
N ASP A 350 17.83 22.61 -15.77
CA ASP A 350 19.02 22.34 -16.57
C ASP A 350 20.11 21.62 -15.77
N TRP A 351 19.72 20.83 -14.77
CA TRP A 351 20.65 20.04 -13.98
C TRP A 351 21.41 19.03 -14.86
N SER A 352 22.72 18.93 -14.66
CA SER A 352 23.56 18.17 -15.56
C SER A 352 24.61 17.40 -14.76
N PRO A 353 24.61 16.05 -14.77
CA PRO A 353 25.66 15.27 -14.12
C PRO A 353 27.00 15.32 -14.87
N SER A 354 26.96 15.73 -16.14
CA SER A 354 28.13 15.95 -17.00
C SER A 354 27.91 17.19 -17.87
N SER A 355 28.92 17.71 -18.56
CA SER A 355 28.80 18.92 -19.39
C SER A 355 28.00 18.75 -20.70
N THR A 356 27.43 17.57 -20.96
CA THR A 356 26.92 17.22 -22.31
C THR A 356 25.40 17.09 -22.43
N GLN A 357 24.67 16.91 -21.32
CA GLN A 357 23.22 16.73 -21.35
C GLN A 357 22.56 17.22 -20.07
N ALA A 358 21.65 18.18 -20.22
CA ALA A 358 20.87 18.75 -19.13
C ALA A 358 19.51 18.05 -18.96
N PHE A 359 19.06 17.97 -17.72
CA PHE A 359 17.82 17.36 -17.27
C PHE A 359 17.10 18.29 -16.28
N GLY A 360 15.79 18.40 -16.44
CA GLY A 360 14.91 19.00 -15.48
C GLY A 360 14.68 18.04 -14.31
N ILE A 361 14.93 18.52 -13.09
CA ILE A 361 14.70 17.80 -11.84
C ILE A 361 13.67 18.56 -11.02
N ASP A 362 12.56 17.91 -10.72
CA ASP A 362 11.47 18.36 -9.85
C ASP A 362 11.12 17.18 -8.93
N ALA A 363 11.97 16.98 -7.92
CA ALA A 363 11.89 15.81 -7.07
C ALA A 363 12.24 16.16 -5.62
N ALA A 364 11.57 15.47 -4.71
CA ALA A 364 11.85 15.49 -3.29
C ALA A 364 11.94 14.06 -2.76
N VAL A 365 12.87 13.84 -1.83
CA VAL A 365 12.95 12.63 -1.01
C VAL A 365 12.41 12.93 0.38
N ILE A 366 11.42 12.15 0.78
CA ILE A 366 10.80 12.23 2.09
C ILE A 366 11.33 11.07 2.93
N GLU A 367 11.92 11.36 4.09
CA GLU A 367 12.27 10.35 5.07
C GLU A 367 11.03 9.94 5.86
N ILE A 368 10.73 8.64 5.86
CA ILE A 368 9.57 8.09 6.56
C ILE A 368 9.87 8.05 8.05
N THR A 369 9.02 8.70 8.86
CA THR A 369 9.16 8.73 10.32
C THR A 369 8.10 7.88 11.02
N SER A 370 7.04 7.49 10.31
CA SER A 370 6.01 6.60 10.81
C SER A 370 5.34 5.81 9.67
N ARG A 371 4.61 4.74 10.00
CA ARG A 371 3.86 3.93 9.02
C ARG A 371 4.74 3.32 7.92
N PHE A 372 5.87 2.75 8.31
CA PHE A 372 6.85 2.15 7.39
C PHE A 372 6.18 1.16 6.42
N PRO A 373 6.54 1.22 5.12
CA PRO A 373 6.09 0.23 4.15
C PRO A 373 6.70 -1.13 4.51
N ASN A 374 5.92 -2.20 4.31
CA ASN A 374 6.37 -3.58 4.51
C ASN A 374 6.61 -4.32 3.18
N ALA A 375 6.29 -3.68 2.06
CA ALA A 375 6.50 -4.16 0.70
C ALA A 375 6.44 -2.95 -0.26
N GLY A 376 6.94 -3.14 -1.48
CA GLY A 376 6.72 -2.30 -2.65
C GLY A 376 5.32 -2.49 -3.24
N ALA A 377 4.33 -2.57 -2.36
CA ALA A 377 2.93 -2.68 -2.73
C ALA A 377 2.38 -1.30 -3.12
N PHE A 378 1.50 -1.32 -4.10
CA PHE A 378 0.69 -0.17 -4.45
C PHE A 378 -0.59 -0.13 -3.61
N VAL A 379 -1.24 1.03 -3.61
CA VAL A 379 -2.64 1.10 -3.23
C VAL A 379 -3.44 0.05 -4.02
N PRO A 380 -4.41 -0.62 -3.40
CA PRO A 380 -5.37 -1.47 -4.07
C PRO A 380 -5.85 -0.87 -5.40
N ILE A 381 -5.88 -1.72 -6.43
CA ILE A 381 -6.22 -1.39 -7.82
C ILE A 381 -7.50 -2.12 -8.27
N HIS A 382 -8.42 -1.38 -8.90
CA HIS A 382 -9.71 -1.85 -9.34
C HIS A 382 -9.54 -2.79 -10.52
N GLN A 383 -10.39 -3.81 -10.58
CA GLN A 383 -10.21 -4.89 -11.55
C GLN A 383 -10.14 -4.41 -13.00
N SER A 384 -11.06 -3.54 -13.40
CA SER A 384 -11.04 -3.00 -14.76
C SER A 384 -9.78 -2.21 -15.10
N GLN A 385 -9.07 -1.62 -14.12
CA GLN A 385 -7.79 -0.97 -14.39
C GLN A 385 -6.63 -1.96 -14.53
N LEU A 386 -6.67 -3.08 -13.78
CA LEU A 386 -5.74 -4.18 -14.00
C LEU A 386 -5.89 -4.72 -15.42
N ASP A 387 -7.14 -4.99 -15.83
CA ASP A 387 -7.47 -5.48 -17.17
C ASP A 387 -6.98 -4.49 -18.25
N ASP A 388 -7.28 -3.20 -18.12
CA ASP A 388 -6.85 -2.14 -19.05
C ASP A 388 -5.32 -2.04 -19.16
N ALA A 389 -4.63 -2.29 -18.05
CA ALA A 389 -3.17 -2.25 -17.96
C ALA A 389 -2.49 -3.57 -18.36
N GLY A 390 -3.26 -4.62 -18.63
CA GLY A 390 -2.75 -5.94 -19.03
C GLY A 390 -2.28 -6.80 -17.85
N PHE A 391 -2.75 -6.52 -16.64
CA PHE A 391 -2.51 -7.34 -15.45
C PHE A 391 -3.72 -8.21 -15.14
N SER A 392 -3.48 -9.40 -14.63
CA SER A 392 -4.51 -10.21 -13.99
C SER A 392 -4.61 -9.85 -12.51
N LEU A 393 -5.79 -10.07 -11.92
CA LEU A 393 -5.99 -10.14 -10.46
C LEU A 393 -4.92 -10.99 -9.78
N ASP A 394 -4.52 -12.08 -10.43
CA ASP A 394 -3.54 -13.05 -9.94
C ASP A 394 -2.15 -12.54 -9.69
N GLN A 395 -1.84 -11.44 -10.36
CA GLN A 395 -0.51 -10.92 -10.42
C GLN A 395 -0.64 -9.41 -10.49
N PRO A 396 -1.15 -8.78 -9.43
CA PRO A 396 -1.20 -7.33 -9.41
C PRO A 396 0.22 -6.80 -9.54
N PRO A 397 0.39 -5.63 -10.16
CA PRO A 397 1.70 -5.00 -10.24
C PRO A 397 2.28 -4.86 -8.82
N LYS A 398 3.57 -5.16 -8.67
CA LYS A 398 4.36 -4.92 -7.45
C LYS A 398 5.75 -4.45 -7.83
N PHE A 399 6.33 -3.59 -7.00
CA PHE A 399 7.67 -3.07 -7.20
C PHE A 399 8.52 -3.33 -5.96
N ASP A 400 8.88 -4.59 -5.75
CA ASP A 400 9.66 -5.04 -4.60
C ASP A 400 11.18 -5.11 -4.89
N THR A 401 11.61 -4.97 -6.14
CA THR A 401 12.99 -5.33 -6.57
C THR A 401 14.00 -4.19 -6.52
N GLY A 402 13.54 -2.94 -6.39
CA GLY A 402 14.39 -1.76 -6.57
C GLY A 402 15.02 -1.61 -7.97
N HIS A 403 14.61 -2.41 -8.96
CA HIS A 403 15.18 -2.36 -10.31
C HIS A 403 14.82 -1.06 -11.02
N MET A 404 15.79 -0.46 -11.71
CA MET A 404 15.60 0.75 -12.51
C MET A 404 16.23 0.62 -13.90
N ILE A 405 15.74 1.42 -14.84
CA ILE A 405 16.39 1.61 -16.15
C ILE A 405 17.31 2.82 -16.06
N LEU A 406 18.56 2.63 -16.47
CA LEU A 406 19.53 3.72 -16.63
C LEU A 406 19.33 4.39 -17.99
N HIS A 407 19.31 5.71 -17.99
CA HIS A 407 19.30 6.55 -19.17
C HIS A 407 20.68 6.57 -19.84
N PRO A 408 20.79 6.67 -21.19
CA PRO A 408 19.75 6.57 -22.23
C PRO A 408 19.61 5.17 -22.88
N ILE A 409 20.29 4.14 -22.35
CA ILE A 409 20.86 3.10 -23.23
C ILE A 409 19.83 2.13 -23.85
N ASN A 410 18.59 2.02 -23.38
CA ASN A 410 17.64 1.04 -23.95
C ASN A 410 16.17 1.48 -23.96
N TRP A 411 15.92 2.78 -24.19
CA TRP A 411 14.56 3.26 -24.31
C TRP A 411 14.01 2.94 -25.71
N ARG A 412 13.45 1.73 -25.86
CA ARG A 412 12.64 1.39 -27.03
C ARG A 412 11.39 2.27 -27.02
N LEU A 413 11.29 3.16 -27.99
CA LEU A 413 10.07 3.96 -28.21
C LEU A 413 8.87 3.03 -28.40
N GLN A 414 7.68 3.52 -28.03
CA GLN A 414 6.42 2.77 -28.02
C GLN A 414 6.34 1.62 -27.02
N ARG A 415 7.23 1.58 -26.02
CA ARG A 415 7.07 0.63 -24.90
C ARG A 415 5.89 1.03 -24.03
N ALA A 416 5.10 0.04 -23.63
CA ALA A 416 4.03 0.23 -22.67
C ALA A 416 4.63 0.59 -21.31
N VAL A 417 4.09 1.66 -20.73
CA VAL A 417 4.42 2.12 -19.37
C VAL A 417 3.14 2.15 -18.55
N ILE A 418 3.30 1.98 -17.25
CA ILE A 418 2.20 2.11 -16.30
C ILE A 418 2.59 3.06 -15.18
N LYS A 419 1.60 3.64 -14.53
CA LYS A 419 1.79 4.38 -13.26
C LYS A 419 0.59 4.18 -12.37
N ILE A 420 0.79 4.33 -11.07
CA ILE A 420 -0.29 4.29 -10.08
C ILE A 420 -0.28 5.62 -9.34
N GLY A 421 -1.26 6.45 -9.66
CA GLY A 421 -1.40 7.81 -9.14
C GLY A 421 -2.58 7.91 -8.18
N SER A 422 -2.55 8.88 -7.26
CA SER A 422 -3.60 9.05 -6.26
C SER A 422 -4.95 9.47 -6.84
N GLU A 423 -4.96 10.05 -8.04
CA GLU A 423 -6.17 10.54 -8.68
C GLU A 423 -6.69 9.56 -9.71
N THR A 424 -5.84 9.15 -10.66
CA THR A 424 -6.31 8.29 -11.76
C THR A 424 -6.08 6.80 -11.51
N GLY A 425 -5.46 6.41 -10.39
CA GLY A 425 -5.15 5.03 -10.08
C GLY A 425 -4.13 4.43 -11.04
N LEU A 426 -4.29 3.14 -11.36
CA LEU A 426 -3.48 2.44 -12.36
C LEU A 426 -3.89 2.88 -13.77
N THR A 427 -2.94 3.48 -14.48
CA THR A 427 -3.11 3.86 -15.89
C THR A 427 -1.98 3.29 -16.74
N ARG A 428 -2.30 3.02 -18.01
CA ARG A 428 -1.36 2.54 -19.01
C ARG A 428 -1.17 3.58 -20.11
N GLY A 429 0.07 3.76 -20.53
CA GLY A 429 0.47 4.68 -21.59
C GLY A 429 1.56 4.09 -22.48
N LEU A 430 2.01 4.91 -23.44
CA LEU A 430 3.09 4.58 -24.35
C LEU A 430 4.17 5.65 -24.25
N LEU A 431 5.42 5.22 -24.07
CA LEU A 431 6.58 6.09 -24.13
C LEU A 431 6.78 6.56 -25.58
N ARG A 432 6.73 7.87 -25.84
CA ARG A 432 6.79 8.44 -27.19
C ARG A 432 8.14 9.03 -27.55
N LEU A 433 8.71 9.81 -26.63
CA LEU A 433 9.91 10.61 -26.85
C LEU A 433 10.76 10.65 -25.58
N THR A 434 12.04 10.83 -25.81
CA THR A 434 13.08 10.82 -24.79
C THR A 434 13.96 12.04 -25.07
N ASN A 435 14.00 12.99 -24.15
CA ASN A 435 14.48 14.39 -24.31
C ASN A 435 13.40 15.41 -24.73
N GLY A 436 12.16 15.24 -24.25
CA GLY A 436 11.16 16.30 -24.30
C GLY A 436 11.60 17.53 -23.51
N MET A 437 11.08 18.70 -23.91
CA MET A 437 11.26 19.97 -23.21
C MET A 437 9.91 20.45 -22.69
N VAL A 438 9.83 20.78 -21.40
CA VAL A 438 8.62 21.33 -20.78
C VAL A 438 8.91 22.71 -20.22
N LYS A 439 8.12 23.69 -20.63
CA LYS A 439 8.23 25.08 -20.18
C LYS A 439 7.30 25.33 -19.00
N TYR A 440 7.86 25.70 -17.84
CA TYR A 440 7.12 26.26 -16.71
C TYR A 440 7.10 27.77 -16.84
N SER A 441 6.06 28.27 -17.51
CA SER A 441 6.04 29.65 -18.00
C SER A 441 5.72 30.75 -16.97
N LYS A 442 5.35 30.44 -15.72
CA LYS A 442 4.90 31.47 -14.76
C LYS A 442 5.12 31.08 -13.30
N LEU A 443 6.37 31.07 -12.84
CA LEU A 443 6.65 31.16 -11.41
C LEU A 443 6.83 32.64 -11.04
N THR A 444 5.73 33.32 -10.72
CA THR A 444 5.74 34.65 -10.08
C THR A 444 5.98 34.50 -8.59
N GLY A 445 7.04 35.12 -8.06
CA GLY A 445 7.31 35.19 -6.63
C GLY A 445 7.94 36.52 -6.28
N THR A 446 7.56 37.09 -5.13
CA THR A 446 8.23 38.25 -4.57
C THR A 446 9.47 37.76 -3.82
N GLN A 447 10.65 38.00 -4.38
CA GLN A 447 11.90 37.81 -3.66
C GLN A 447 11.93 38.86 -2.55
N ALA A 448 11.69 38.45 -1.31
CA ALA A 448 11.77 39.32 -0.15
C ALA A 448 13.24 39.59 0.20
N SER A 449 13.94 40.33 -0.66
CA SER A 449 15.08 41.20 -0.31
C SER A 449 15.78 41.67 -1.58
N ILE A 450 16.13 42.96 -1.57
CA ILE A 450 16.92 43.72 -2.54
C ILE A 450 16.07 44.38 -3.64
N ASP A 451 15.74 45.65 -3.36
CA ASP A 451 15.43 46.74 -4.30
C ASP A 451 15.33 46.34 -5.78
N HIS A 452 14.11 46.08 -6.27
CA HIS A 452 13.65 46.52 -7.59
C HIS A 452 12.13 46.37 -7.67
N ASP A 453 11.46 47.46 -8.06
CA ASP A 453 10.04 47.50 -8.37
C ASP A 453 9.70 46.50 -9.49
N ARG A 454 8.87 45.50 -9.15
CA ARG A 454 8.28 44.42 -9.98
C ARG A 454 9.16 43.17 -10.10
N PRO A 455 8.76 42.04 -9.47
CA PRO A 455 9.40 40.76 -9.75
C PRO A 455 9.07 40.35 -11.20
N GLU A 456 10.10 40.26 -12.05
CA GLU A 456 9.95 39.65 -13.36
C GLU A 456 9.61 38.16 -13.20
N PRO A 457 8.68 37.62 -14.01
CA PRO A 457 8.34 36.20 -13.96
C PRO A 457 9.59 35.38 -14.31
N ILE A 458 9.96 34.45 -13.43
CA ILE A 458 11.03 33.51 -13.71
C ILE A 458 10.43 32.38 -14.54
N GLU A 459 11.00 32.18 -15.72
CA GLU A 459 10.67 31.07 -16.61
C GLU A 459 11.69 29.95 -16.38
N ILE A 460 11.20 28.76 -16.05
CA ILE A 460 12.04 27.56 -15.89
C ILE A 460 11.68 26.57 -16.99
N ILE A 461 12.68 26.15 -17.76
CA ILE A 461 12.51 25.17 -18.82
C ILE A 461 13.14 23.87 -18.34
N MET A 462 12.33 22.82 -18.22
CA MET A 462 12.76 21.48 -17.81
C MET A 462 13.18 20.69 -19.05
N HIS A 463 14.45 20.32 -19.11
CA HIS A 463 15.03 19.56 -20.21
C HIS A 463 15.02 18.04 -19.96
N GLY A 464 15.25 17.23 -20.98
CA GLY A 464 15.55 15.80 -20.76
C GLY A 464 14.39 14.96 -20.21
N LEU A 465 13.14 15.44 -20.29
CA LEU A 465 11.98 14.70 -19.79
C LEU A 465 11.55 13.60 -20.77
N MET A 466 10.89 12.57 -20.25
CA MET A 466 10.23 11.54 -21.04
C MET A 466 8.79 11.95 -21.32
N GLU A 467 8.31 11.72 -22.54
CA GLU A 467 6.92 11.97 -22.91
C GLU A 467 6.13 10.67 -23.01
N ILE A 468 4.96 10.67 -22.40
CA ILE A 468 4.07 9.53 -22.30
C ILE A 468 2.70 9.94 -22.81
N SER A 469 2.22 9.25 -23.85
CA SER A 469 0.83 9.40 -24.30
C SER A 469 -0.06 8.40 -23.57
N GLY A 470 -1.27 8.82 -23.20
CA GLY A 470 -2.31 7.89 -22.75
C GLY A 470 -2.64 6.83 -23.80
N SER A 471 -3.07 5.66 -23.34
CA SER A 471 -3.64 4.64 -24.24
C SER A 471 -4.95 5.16 -24.85
N CYS A 472 -5.22 4.80 -26.10
CA CYS A 472 -6.32 5.31 -26.94
C CYS A 472 -7.76 5.03 -26.44
N ASN A 473 -7.93 4.48 -25.24
CA ASN A 473 -9.22 4.22 -24.61
C ASN A 473 -9.52 5.28 -23.54
N SER A 474 -9.98 6.44 -24.01
CA SER A 474 -10.72 7.51 -23.30
C SER A 474 -10.13 8.18 -22.03
N ASN A 475 -9.04 7.72 -21.44
CA ASN A 475 -8.50 8.32 -20.20
C ASN A 475 -7.12 8.93 -20.39
N PRO A 476 -6.86 10.12 -19.80
CA PRO A 476 -5.52 10.67 -19.77
C PRO A 476 -4.59 9.75 -18.97
N PHE A 477 -3.31 9.71 -19.34
CA PHE A 477 -2.34 8.91 -18.58
C PHE A 477 -2.20 9.39 -17.13
N CYS A 478 -2.37 10.69 -16.89
CA CYS A 478 -2.44 11.26 -15.55
C CYS A 478 -3.34 12.51 -15.48
N SER A 479 -3.73 12.89 -14.27
CA SER A 479 -4.46 14.11 -13.94
C SER A 479 -3.74 14.93 -12.87
N HIS A 480 -4.22 16.15 -12.61
CA HIS A 480 -3.74 16.97 -11.48
C HIS A 480 -3.90 16.19 -10.17
N GLY A 481 -2.81 16.03 -9.40
CA GLY A 481 -2.73 15.22 -8.18
C GLY A 481 -1.94 13.91 -8.34
N ASP A 482 -1.73 13.42 -9.57
CA ASP A 482 -0.87 12.26 -9.81
C ASP A 482 0.64 12.58 -9.79
N SER A 483 1.02 13.86 -9.74
CA SER A 483 2.42 14.30 -9.69
C SER A 483 3.18 13.58 -8.58
N GLY A 484 4.38 13.10 -8.89
CA GLY A 484 5.18 12.28 -7.98
C GLY A 484 4.92 10.77 -8.08
N ALA A 485 3.94 10.31 -8.86
CA ALA A 485 3.72 8.88 -9.07
C ALA A 485 4.93 8.21 -9.75
N GLY A 486 5.26 6.98 -9.34
CA GLY A 486 6.26 6.18 -10.05
C GLY A 486 5.76 5.75 -11.42
N VAL A 487 6.62 5.86 -12.43
CA VAL A 487 6.38 5.34 -13.79
C VAL A 487 7.22 4.09 -13.97
N PHE A 488 6.57 3.01 -14.41
CA PHE A 488 7.18 1.69 -14.52
C PHE A 488 6.98 1.09 -15.90
N ILE A 489 7.94 0.24 -16.27
CA ILE A 489 7.84 -0.68 -17.40
C ILE A 489 7.55 -2.07 -16.85
N VAL A 490 6.67 -2.80 -17.52
CA VAL A 490 6.49 -4.23 -17.29
C VAL A 490 7.64 -4.95 -18.01
N ALA A 491 8.41 -5.74 -17.26
CA ALA A 491 9.49 -6.52 -17.81
C ALA A 491 8.95 -7.59 -18.79
N ASP A 492 9.67 -7.84 -19.89
CA ASP A 492 9.21 -8.69 -20.99
C ASP A 492 9.33 -10.20 -20.68
N ASP A 493 9.70 -10.58 -19.45
CA ASP A 493 9.86 -11.98 -19.03
C ASP A 493 8.51 -12.65 -18.73
N ASP A 494 8.22 -13.71 -19.49
CA ASP A 494 6.98 -14.50 -19.53
C ASP A 494 6.47 -14.93 -18.13
N ASN A 495 5.62 -14.10 -17.51
CA ASN A 495 4.76 -14.34 -16.33
C ASN A 495 5.19 -13.77 -14.97
N THR A 496 6.14 -12.83 -14.89
CA THR A 496 6.56 -12.33 -13.56
C THR A 496 5.89 -11.02 -13.13
N ASN A 497 5.22 -10.29 -14.04
CA ASN A 497 4.64 -8.95 -13.79
C ASN A 497 5.60 -8.01 -13.03
N LYS A 498 6.90 -8.23 -13.20
CA LYS A 498 7.94 -7.45 -12.56
C LYS A 498 7.95 -6.06 -13.15
N LEU A 499 7.93 -5.09 -12.26
CA LEU A 499 8.08 -3.70 -12.63
C LEU A 499 9.53 -3.28 -12.56
N ILE A 500 9.93 -2.50 -13.54
CA ILE A 500 11.21 -1.79 -13.57
C ILE A 500 10.89 -0.30 -13.53
N CYS A 501 11.43 0.41 -12.54
CA CYS A 501 11.19 1.84 -12.43
C CYS A 501 11.90 2.58 -13.56
N LEU A 502 11.12 3.37 -14.29
CA LEU A 502 11.59 4.20 -15.39
C LEU A 502 11.80 5.64 -14.93
N GLY A 503 10.88 6.15 -14.10
CA GLY A 503 10.88 7.56 -13.75
C GLY A 503 9.88 7.96 -12.70
N LEU A 504 9.81 9.26 -12.46
CA LEU A 504 8.84 9.92 -11.60
C LEU A 504 7.96 10.83 -12.45
N LEU A 505 6.65 10.67 -12.37
CA LEU A 505 5.69 11.46 -13.11
C LEU A 505 5.74 12.92 -12.63
N ASN A 506 5.97 13.84 -13.56
CA ASN A 506 6.02 15.26 -13.28
C ASN A 506 4.63 15.92 -13.44
N GLY A 507 3.94 15.66 -14.55
CA GLY A 507 2.60 16.20 -14.80
C GLY A 507 2.15 16.03 -16.25
N THR A 508 1.20 16.86 -16.68
CA THR A 508 0.75 16.96 -18.07
C THR A 508 1.12 18.32 -18.68
N ILE A 509 1.44 18.31 -19.97
CA ILE A 509 1.55 19.53 -20.79
C ILE A 509 0.22 19.87 -21.47
N THR A 510 0.14 21.04 -22.12
CA THR A 510 -1.09 21.59 -22.73
C THR A 510 -1.78 20.66 -23.72
N ASP A 511 -1.03 19.77 -24.35
CA ASP A 511 -1.53 18.86 -25.38
C ASP A 511 -2.00 17.51 -24.81
N GLY A 512 -2.11 17.41 -23.48
CA GLY A 512 -2.55 16.20 -22.77
C GLY A 512 -1.48 15.09 -22.71
N ILE A 513 -0.27 15.36 -23.19
CA ILE A 513 0.89 14.49 -23.04
C ILE A 513 1.40 14.58 -21.61
N SER A 514 1.66 13.42 -20.99
CA SER A 514 2.24 13.35 -19.66
C SER A 514 3.76 13.34 -19.74
N THR A 515 4.43 13.91 -18.75
CA THR A 515 5.89 13.94 -18.69
C THR A 515 6.42 13.32 -17.42
N ALA A 516 7.56 12.64 -17.53
CA ALA A 516 8.21 11.96 -16.41
C ALA A 516 9.72 12.23 -16.42
N MET A 517 10.30 12.36 -15.24
CA MET A 517 11.74 12.53 -15.04
C MET A 517 12.43 11.16 -14.96
N PRO A 518 13.61 10.98 -15.55
CA PRO A 518 14.34 9.71 -15.50
C PRO A 518 14.76 9.40 -14.05
N ILE A 519 14.50 8.18 -13.58
CA ILE A 519 14.70 7.85 -12.16
C ILE A 519 16.17 7.88 -11.74
N ASP A 520 17.07 7.46 -12.62
CA ASP A 520 18.51 7.47 -12.38
C ASP A 520 19.06 8.90 -12.26
N MET A 521 18.55 9.82 -13.09
CA MET A 521 18.88 11.24 -13.01
C MET A 521 18.37 11.86 -11.70
N ILE A 522 17.13 11.54 -11.28
CA ILE A 522 16.59 12.00 -9.99
C ILE A 522 17.47 11.52 -8.83
N LEU A 523 17.78 10.23 -8.79
CA LEU A 523 18.59 9.68 -7.72
C LEU A 523 19.96 10.35 -7.71
N THR A 524 20.61 10.48 -8.87
CA THR A 524 21.93 11.13 -8.98
C THR A 524 21.89 12.60 -8.55
N ALA A 525 20.84 13.33 -8.92
CA ALA A 525 20.66 14.74 -8.55
C ALA A 525 20.41 14.94 -7.05
N LEU A 526 19.67 14.02 -6.42
CA LEU A 526 19.37 14.07 -5.00
C LEU A 526 20.47 13.45 -4.12
N HIS A 527 21.43 12.72 -4.71
CA HIS A 527 22.65 12.34 -3.99
C HIS A 527 23.46 13.59 -3.69
N ARG A 528 23.81 13.77 -2.41
CA ARG A 528 24.77 14.80 -2.01
C ARG A 528 26.12 14.16 -1.68
N GLY A 529 27.19 14.81 -2.12
CA GLY A 529 28.57 14.40 -1.84
C GLY A 529 28.97 14.46 -0.36
N ASP A 530 28.09 14.94 0.53
CA ASP A 530 28.24 15.00 1.99
C ASP A 530 27.75 13.74 2.72
N GLY A 531 27.34 12.69 1.99
CA GLY A 531 27.08 11.36 2.55
C GLY A 531 25.64 10.85 2.42
N LEU A 532 24.73 11.60 1.79
CA LEU A 532 23.39 11.11 1.47
C LEU A 532 23.43 10.16 0.27
N GLN A 533 23.18 8.87 0.52
CA GLN A 533 23.05 7.84 -0.51
C GLN A 533 21.59 7.43 -0.69
N LEU A 534 21.13 7.34 -1.94
CA LEU A 534 19.78 6.97 -2.30
C LEU A 534 19.79 5.81 -3.29
N LYS A 535 19.03 4.76 -3.00
CA LYS A 535 18.75 3.69 -3.96
C LYS A 535 17.27 3.36 -3.90
N LEU A 536 16.68 2.90 -4.99
CA LEU A 536 15.33 2.34 -4.91
C LEU A 536 15.31 1.17 -3.91
N LYS A 537 14.23 1.06 -3.15
CA LYS A 537 14.11 0.07 -2.09
C LYS A 537 13.85 -1.31 -2.71
N ASP A 538 14.71 -2.25 -2.34
CA ASP A 538 14.52 -3.70 -2.50
C ASP A 538 13.97 -4.24 -1.18
N PHE A 539 12.78 -4.85 -1.20
CA PHE A 539 11.95 -5.15 -0.03
C PHE A 539 12.16 -6.53 0.58
#